data_AF-A0A7X8WX01-F1
#
_entry.id   AF-A0A7X8WX01-F1
#
_cell.length_a   1.000
_cell.length_b   1.000
_cell.length_c   1.000
_cell.angle_alpha   90.00
_cell.angle_beta   90.00
_cell.angle_gamma   90.00
#
_symmetry.space_group_name_H-M   'P 1'
#
loop_
_entity.id
_entity.type
_entity.pdbx_description
1 polymer ?
#
loop_
_entity_poly.entity_id
_entity_poly.type
_entity_poly.pdbx_seq_one_letter_code
_entity_poly.pdbx_strand_id
1 'polypeptide(L)'
;MTTKDKFLALVSKEETKTVSRAKSRLAKKSYTKISNLIAFEILERLDELGWTQKLLAKKMDVYPQQVNKWVKGNENFTIATLARLEEVLEIKLIEVTNRSEVMIKKTVKLPKTTSEYKTPESTQRIIPPITMRRVV
;
A
#
# COMPACT_ATOMS: atom_id res chain seq x y z
N MET A 1 -1.61 39.30 -33.83
CA MET A 1 -1.17 38.09 -33.12
C MET A 1 -2.35 37.42 -32.47
N THR A 2 -2.52 36.12 -32.72
CA THR A 2 -3.54 35.34 -32.04
C THR A 2 -3.16 35.14 -30.57
N THR A 3 -4.13 34.79 -29.73
CA THR A 3 -3.90 34.45 -28.32
C THR A 3 -2.90 33.30 -28.16
N LYS A 4 -2.87 32.37 -29.12
CA LYS A 4 -1.93 31.25 -29.18
C LYS A 4 -0.48 31.72 -29.38
N ASP A 5 -0.26 32.71 -30.24
CA ASP A 5 1.08 33.24 -30.52
C ASP A 5 1.66 33.98 -29.30
N LYS A 6 0.81 34.74 -28.60
CA LYS A 6 1.17 35.42 -27.34
C LYS A 6 1.53 34.41 -26.25
N PHE A 7 0.79 33.29 -26.16
CA PHE A 7 1.06 32.23 -25.21
C PHE A 7 2.39 31.53 -25.49
N LEU A 8 2.65 31.15 -26.75
CA LEU A 8 3.90 30.49 -27.15
C LEU A 8 5.14 31.36 -26.86
N ALA A 9 5.02 32.69 -26.95
CA ALA A 9 6.10 33.62 -26.60
C ALA A 9 6.45 33.64 -25.09
N LEU A 10 5.51 33.22 -24.22
CA LEU A 10 5.69 33.17 -22.76
C LEU A 10 6.17 31.79 -22.27
N VAL A 11 6.08 30.74 -23.10
CA VAL A 11 6.47 29.38 -22.73
C VAL A 11 7.98 29.19 -22.89
N SER A 12 8.62 28.67 -21.84
CA SER A 12 10.01 28.22 -21.88
C SER A 12 10.22 27.22 -23.00
N LYS A 13 11.26 27.43 -23.82
CA LYS A 13 11.64 26.52 -24.92
C LYS A 13 12.16 25.17 -24.41
N GLU A 14 12.60 25.10 -23.15
CA GLU A 14 13.12 23.88 -22.55
C GLU A 14 12.00 23.00 -22.00
N GLU A 15 12.05 21.71 -22.34
CA GLU A 15 11.14 20.72 -21.75
C GLU A 15 11.52 20.46 -20.28
N THR A 16 10.61 20.82 -19.38
CA THR A 16 10.79 20.53 -17.95
C THR A 16 10.56 19.05 -17.64
N LYS A 17 11.37 18.48 -16.76
CA LYS A 17 11.24 17.08 -16.31
C LYS A 17 9.97 16.82 -15.49
N THR A 18 9.15 17.84 -15.21
CA THR A 18 7.97 17.79 -14.32
C THR A 18 6.97 16.71 -14.72
N VAL A 19 6.60 16.65 -16.01
CA VAL A 19 5.64 15.64 -16.52
C VAL A 19 6.20 14.23 -16.36
N SER A 20 7.48 14.02 -16.69
CA SER A 20 8.14 12.71 -16.53
C SER A 20 8.19 12.24 -15.07
N ARG A 21 8.46 13.18 -14.14
CA ARG A 21 8.49 12.91 -12.69
C ARG A 21 7.10 12.58 -12.16
N ALA A 22 6.07 13.28 -12.62
CA ALA A 22 4.68 13.00 -12.26
C ALA A 22 4.25 11.59 -12.70
N LYS A 23 4.53 11.22 -13.95
CA LYS A 23 4.29 9.86 -14.46
C LYS A 23 5.03 8.80 -13.63
N SER A 24 6.29 9.06 -13.31
CA SER A 24 7.09 8.14 -12.48
C SER A 24 6.51 7.98 -11.07
N ARG A 25 6.06 9.06 -10.42
CA ARG A 25 5.40 8.98 -9.10
C ARG A 25 4.11 8.17 -9.15
N LEU A 26 3.34 8.30 -10.23
CA LEU A 26 2.10 7.54 -10.41
C LEU A 26 2.39 6.04 -10.54
N ALA A 27 3.35 5.66 -11.37
CA ALA A 27 3.76 4.26 -11.56
C ALA A 27 4.26 3.61 -10.25
N LYS A 28 4.91 4.41 -9.39
CA LYS A 28 5.55 3.95 -8.16
C LYS A 28 4.64 3.94 -6.92
N LYS A 29 3.44 4.53 -7.04
CA LYS A 29 2.55 4.84 -5.92
C LYS A 29 2.22 3.63 -5.02
N SER A 30 1.95 2.47 -5.62
CA SER A 30 1.57 1.25 -4.89
C SER A 30 2.70 0.75 -3.98
N TYR A 31 3.90 0.56 -4.52
CA TYR A 31 5.03 0.08 -3.72
C TYR A 31 5.53 1.15 -2.73
N THR A 32 5.50 2.44 -3.10
CA THR A 32 5.93 3.51 -2.18
C THR A 32 5.07 3.53 -0.93
N LYS A 33 3.76 3.25 -1.06
CA LYS A 33 2.89 3.11 0.09
C LYS A 33 3.34 1.98 1.02
N ILE A 34 3.65 0.81 0.47
CA ILE A 34 4.11 -0.36 1.25
C ILE A 34 5.46 -0.06 1.91
N SER A 35 6.42 0.49 1.16
CA SER A 35 7.72 0.86 1.69
C SER A 35 7.63 1.90 2.82
N ASN A 36 6.71 2.86 2.73
CA ASN A 36 6.49 3.84 3.80
C ASN A 36 5.90 3.19 5.06
N LEU A 37 4.98 2.23 4.91
CA LEU A 37 4.42 1.50 6.05
C LEU A 37 5.52 0.72 6.79
N ILE A 38 6.36 0.00 6.05
CA ILE A 38 7.51 -0.72 6.61
C ILE A 38 8.47 0.26 7.30
N ALA A 39 8.74 1.41 6.69
CA ALA A 39 9.61 2.43 7.28
C ALA A 39 9.07 2.97 8.61
N PHE A 40 7.74 3.17 8.68
CA PHE A 40 7.07 3.61 9.90
C PHE A 40 7.19 2.57 11.00
N GLU A 41 6.91 1.30 10.70
CA GLU A 41 7.03 0.20 11.66
C GLU A 41 8.46 0.07 12.22
N ILE A 42 9.47 0.21 11.34
CA ILE A 42 10.88 0.21 11.77
C ILE A 42 11.16 1.37 12.72
N LEU A 43 10.67 2.58 12.41
CA LEU A 43 10.87 3.75 13.27
C LEU A 43 10.21 3.58 14.63
N GLU A 44 8.95 3.16 14.66
CA GLU A 44 8.19 2.92 15.88
C GLU A 44 8.91 1.89 16.75
N ARG A 45 9.36 0.79 16.14
CA ARG A 45 10.11 -0.24 16.86
C ARG A 45 11.47 0.26 17.39
N LEU A 46 12.16 1.11 16.64
CA LEU A 46 13.39 1.73 17.12
C LEU A 46 13.15 2.63 18.33
N ASP A 47 12.05 3.38 18.34
CA ASP A 47 11.68 4.25 19.45
C ASP A 47 11.32 3.43 20.70
N GLU A 48 10.57 2.32 20.56
CA GLU A 48 10.28 1.38 21.64
C GLU A 48 11.54 0.78 22.28
N LEU A 49 12.52 0.43 21.44
CA LEU A 49 13.80 -0.14 21.88
C LEU A 49 14.79 0.93 22.39
N GLY A 50 14.50 2.21 22.17
CA GLY A 50 15.45 3.31 22.41
C GLY A 50 16.69 3.25 21.52
N TRP A 51 16.58 2.63 20.34
CA TRP A 51 17.69 2.41 19.43
C TRP A 51 17.87 3.57 18.46
N THR A 52 19.13 3.95 18.23
CA THR A 52 19.45 4.87 17.14
C THR A 52 19.53 4.14 15.80
N GLN A 53 19.24 4.83 14.69
CA GLN A 53 19.42 4.28 13.33
C GLN A 53 20.87 3.82 13.07
N LYS A 54 21.86 4.46 13.72
CA LYS A 54 23.27 4.03 13.66
C LYS A 54 23.48 2.68 14.34
N LEU A 55 22.78 2.42 15.45
CA LEU A 55 22.86 1.14 16.13
C LEU A 55 22.21 0.03 15.30
N LEU A 56 21.05 0.30 14.68
CA LEU A 56 20.43 -0.62 13.74
C LEU A 56 21.38 -0.95 12.57
N ALA A 57 22.06 0.06 12.01
CA ALA A 57 23.03 -0.14 10.93
C ALA A 57 24.16 -1.11 11.36
N LYS A 58 24.69 -0.94 12.58
CA LYS A 58 25.71 -1.84 13.14
C LYS A 58 25.17 -3.26 13.34
N LYS A 59 23.95 -3.42 13.87
CA LYS A 59 23.32 -4.72 14.11
C LYS A 59 23.03 -5.47 12.80
N MET A 60 22.67 -4.74 11.76
CA MET A 60 22.38 -5.28 10.42
C MET A 60 23.64 -5.51 9.57
N ASP A 61 24.81 -5.09 10.05
CA ASP A 61 26.08 -5.04 9.30
C ASP A 61 25.95 -4.31 7.96
N VAL A 62 25.36 -3.11 7.99
CA VAL A 62 25.15 -2.26 6.81
C VAL A 62 25.62 -0.84 7.06
N TYR A 63 25.88 -0.12 5.97
CA TYR A 63 26.18 1.31 6.06
C TYR A 63 24.97 2.11 6.58
N PRO A 64 25.18 3.12 7.45
CA PRO A 64 24.10 3.98 7.96
C PRO A 64 23.25 4.64 6.88
N GLN A 65 23.85 4.92 5.71
CA GLN A 65 23.13 5.46 4.56
C GLN A 65 22.03 4.53 4.04
N GLN A 66 22.20 3.22 4.20
CA GLN A 66 21.19 2.24 3.81
C GLN A 66 19.99 2.28 4.76
N VAL A 67 20.23 2.35 6.07
CA VAL A 67 19.17 2.55 7.07
C VAL A 67 18.42 3.85 6.83
N ASN A 68 19.13 4.93 6.49
CA ASN A 68 18.51 6.21 6.15
C ASN A 68 17.57 6.11 4.93
N LYS A 69 17.87 5.23 3.95
CA LYS A 69 16.97 5.00 2.81
C LYS A 69 15.73 4.22 3.22
N TRP A 70 15.91 3.20 4.08
CA TRP A 70 14.81 2.41 4.63
C TRP A 70 13.81 3.28 5.38
N VAL A 71 14.30 4.10 6.31
CA VAL A 71 13.50 5.00 7.13
C VAL A 71 12.79 6.07 6.30
N LYS A 72 13.36 6.48 5.16
CA LYS A 72 12.70 7.41 4.23
C LYS A 72 11.58 6.78 3.40
N GLY A 73 11.39 5.46 3.45
CA GLY A 73 10.28 4.76 2.77
C GLY A 73 10.28 4.84 1.24
N ASN A 74 11.44 5.10 0.64
CA ASN A 74 11.62 5.16 -0.81
C ASN A 74 12.47 4.01 -1.37
N GLU A 75 12.79 3.03 -0.53
CA GLU A 75 13.66 1.90 -0.89
C GLU A 75 12.83 0.71 -1.37
N ASN A 76 13.36 -0.04 -2.33
CA ASN A 76 12.85 -1.36 -2.65
C ASN A 76 13.54 -2.40 -1.75
N PHE A 77 12.83 -2.91 -0.76
CA PHE A 77 13.38 -3.92 0.14
C PHE A 77 13.44 -5.29 -0.55
N THR A 78 14.56 -6.00 -0.37
CA THR A 78 14.63 -7.42 -0.74
C THR A 78 14.01 -8.28 0.37
N ILE A 79 13.45 -9.44 0.03
CA ILE A 79 12.88 -10.38 1.01
C ILE A 79 13.93 -10.76 2.07
N ALA A 80 15.18 -10.99 1.66
CA ALA A 80 16.27 -11.31 2.59
C ALA A 80 16.59 -10.16 3.55
N THR A 81 16.49 -8.90 3.10
CA THR A 81 16.65 -7.73 3.98
C THR A 81 15.51 -7.65 5.00
N LEU A 82 14.28 -7.93 4.56
CA LEU A 82 13.10 -7.89 5.43
C LEU A 82 13.15 -8.99 6.49
N ALA A 83 13.49 -10.21 6.10
CA ALA A 83 13.67 -11.32 7.05
C ALA A 83 14.72 -10.99 8.12
N ARG A 84 15.88 -10.43 7.72
CA ARG A 84 16.90 -9.99 8.69
C ARG A 84 16.43 -8.85 9.58
N LEU A 85 15.66 -7.89 9.05
CA LEU A 85 15.07 -6.83 9.86
C LEU A 85 14.09 -7.40 10.88
N GLU A 86 13.24 -8.35 10.50
CA GLU A 86 12.32 -9.04 11.40
C GLU A 86 13.07 -9.74 12.55
N GLU A 87 14.18 -10.43 12.24
CA GLU A 87 15.03 -11.08 13.25
C GLU A 87 15.72 -10.09 14.20
N VAL A 88 16.31 -9.02 13.65
CA VAL A 88 17.09 -8.05 14.44
C VAL A 88 16.20 -7.16 15.32
N LEU A 89 15.02 -6.80 14.82
CA LEU A 89 14.06 -5.94 15.52
C LEU A 89 13.02 -6.73 16.33
N GLU A 90 12.99 -8.06 16.16
CA GLU A 90 12.03 -8.97 16.79
C GLU A 90 10.56 -8.56 16.53
N ILE A 91 10.26 -8.19 15.28
CA ILE A 91 8.92 -7.79 14.82
C ILE A 91 8.53 -8.49 13.53
N LYS A 92 7.23 -8.48 13.20
CA LYS A 92 6.73 -8.95 11.91
C LYS A 92 6.47 -7.76 10.99
N LEU A 93 7.20 -7.68 9.87
CA LEU A 93 7.06 -6.63 8.85
C LEU A 93 6.19 -7.09 7.67
N ILE A 94 6.22 -8.38 7.32
CA ILE A 94 5.48 -8.93 6.18
C ILE A 94 4.77 -10.22 6.57
N GLU A 95 3.49 -10.27 6.23
CA GLU A 95 2.66 -11.46 6.35
C GLU A 95 2.17 -11.92 4.97
N VAL A 96 2.30 -13.21 4.69
CA VAL A 96 1.72 -13.83 3.50
C VAL A 96 0.38 -14.41 3.89
N THR A 97 -0.70 -13.77 3.42
CA THR A 97 -2.03 -14.32 3.64
C THR A 97 -2.20 -15.58 2.79
N ASN A 98 -2.46 -16.71 3.45
CA ASN A 98 -2.89 -17.90 2.74
C ASN A 98 -4.26 -17.59 2.13
N ARG A 99 -4.33 -17.51 0.80
CA ARG A 99 -5.58 -17.53 0.09
C ARG A 99 -6.18 -18.92 0.29
N SER A 100 -6.82 -19.14 1.44
CA SER A 100 -7.78 -20.22 1.55
C SER A 100 -8.75 -20.00 0.41
N GLU A 101 -8.91 -21.00 -0.45
CA GLU A 101 -9.99 -21.01 -1.42
C GLU A 101 -11.23 -20.61 -0.64
N VAL A 102 -11.82 -19.47 -1.02
CA VAL A 102 -13.14 -19.11 -0.52
C VAL A 102 -13.95 -20.37 -0.78
N MET A 103 -14.34 -21.08 0.28
CA MET A 103 -15.30 -22.15 0.15
C MET A 103 -16.51 -21.46 -0.47
N ILE A 104 -16.64 -21.56 -1.80
CA ILE A 104 -17.83 -21.14 -2.53
C ILE A 104 -18.91 -21.90 -1.79
N LYS A 105 -19.70 -21.20 -0.99
CA LYS A 105 -20.74 -21.82 -0.17
C LYS A 105 -21.52 -22.72 -1.11
N LYS A 106 -21.36 -24.03 -0.87
CA LYS A 106 -22.06 -25.19 -1.41
C LYS A 106 -23.11 -24.78 -2.44
N THR A 107 -22.90 -25.14 -3.72
CA THR A 107 -23.94 -25.09 -4.77
C THR A 107 -25.32 -25.27 -4.15
N VAL A 108 -26.12 -24.21 -4.11
CA VAL A 108 -27.48 -24.30 -3.60
C VAL A 108 -28.19 -25.29 -4.49
N LYS A 109 -28.55 -26.48 -3.97
CA LYS A 109 -29.41 -27.40 -4.68
C LYS A 109 -30.76 -26.71 -4.78
N LEU A 110 -31.04 -26.10 -5.93
CA LEU A 110 -32.37 -25.59 -6.24
C LEU A 110 -33.33 -26.80 -6.25
N PRO A 111 -34.48 -26.72 -5.57
CA PRO A 111 -35.49 -27.76 -5.69
C PRO A 111 -35.89 -27.88 -7.15
N LYS A 112 -36.04 -29.11 -7.64
CA LYS A 112 -36.36 -29.37 -9.05
C LYS A 112 -37.83 -29.06 -9.37
N THR A 113 -38.67 -28.93 -8.33
CA THR A 113 -40.12 -28.81 -8.45
C THR A 113 -40.66 -27.66 -7.59
N THR A 114 -41.61 -26.91 -8.13
CA THR A 114 -42.21 -25.72 -7.51
C THR A 114 -42.88 -25.98 -6.15
N SER A 115 -43.29 -27.22 -5.86
CA SER A 115 -43.94 -27.58 -4.59
C SER A 115 -42.99 -27.63 -3.39
N GLU A 116 -41.67 -27.60 -3.60
CA GLU A 116 -40.66 -27.71 -2.53
C GLU A 116 -40.13 -26.34 -2.06
N TYR A 117 -40.55 -25.23 -2.69
CA TYR A 117 -40.18 -23.90 -2.22
C TYR A 117 -40.97 -23.56 -0.96
N LYS A 118 -40.28 -23.45 0.18
CA LYS A 118 -40.83 -22.77 1.36
C LYS A 118 -40.52 -21.28 1.27
N THR A 119 -41.55 -20.45 1.26
CA THR A 119 -41.40 -18.99 1.40
C THR A 119 -40.69 -18.71 2.73
N PRO A 120 -39.53 -18.03 2.74
CA PRO A 120 -38.87 -17.69 4.00
C PRO A 120 -39.77 -16.76 4.81
N GLU A 121 -40.01 -17.09 6.09
CA GLU A 121 -40.94 -16.37 6.98
C GLU A 121 -40.58 -14.89 7.16
N SER A 122 -39.33 -14.51 6.91
CA SER A 122 -38.93 -13.12 6.84
C SER A 122 -37.79 -12.91 5.85
N THR A 123 -37.86 -11.81 5.09
CA THR A 123 -36.74 -11.35 4.26
C THR A 123 -36.08 -10.18 4.98
N GLN A 124 -34.87 -10.36 5.50
CA GLN A 124 -34.10 -9.25 6.04
C GLN A 124 -33.66 -8.35 4.87
N ARG A 125 -34.19 -7.13 4.82
CA ARG A 125 -33.70 -6.12 3.88
C ARG A 125 -32.34 -5.64 4.36
N ILE A 126 -31.28 -6.07 3.70
CA ILE A 126 -29.95 -5.50 3.91
C ILE A 126 -29.96 -4.13 3.24
N ILE A 127 -30.12 -3.06 4.03
CA ILE A 127 -29.93 -1.69 3.54
C ILE A 127 -28.41 -1.46 3.49
N PRO A 128 -27.80 -1.27 2.31
CA PRO A 128 -26.37 -0.99 2.27
C PRO A 128 -26.08 0.33 3.00
N PRO A 129 -24.99 0.42 3.79
CA PRO A 129 -24.65 1.65 4.48
C PRO A 129 -24.39 2.76 3.45
N ILE A 130 -25.22 3.80 3.47
CA ILE A 130 -25.02 5.00 2.65
C ILE A 130 -23.88 5.78 3.30
N THR A 131 -22.65 5.56 2.85
CA THR A 131 -21.54 6.46 3.21
C THR A 131 -21.63 7.70 2.32
N MET A 132 -22.27 8.77 2.80
CA MET A 132 -22.18 10.06 2.14
C MET A 132 -20.73 10.55 2.23
N ARG A 133 -20.06 10.71 1.09
CA ARG A 133 -18.76 11.37 1.02
C ARG A 133 -19.01 12.84 1.32
N ARG A 134 -18.55 13.33 2.46
CA ARG A 134 -18.58 14.75 2.80
C ARG A 134 -17.81 15.50 1.71
N VAL A 135 -18.53 16.19 0.84
CA VAL A 135 -17.93 17.15 -0.09
C VAL A 135 -17.57 18.35 0.77
N VAL A 136 -16.28 18.64 0.85
CA VAL A 136 -15.73 19.87 1.45
C VAL A 136 -15.86 20.99 0.44
#